data_AF-A0A1H5GTV0-F1
#
_entry.id   AF-A0A1H5GTV0-F1
#
_cell.length_a   1.000
_cell.length_b   1.000
_cell.length_c   1.000
_cell.angle_alpha   90.00
_cell.angle_beta   90.00
_cell.angle_gamma   90.00
#
_symmetry.space_group_name_H-M   'P 1'
#
loop_
_entity.id
_entity.type
_entity.pdbx_description
1 polymer ?
#
loop_
_entity_poly.entity_id
_entity_poly.type
_entity_poly.pdbx_seq_one_letter_code
_entity_poly.pdbx_strand_id
1 'polypeptide(L)'
;MINLKKLPALRFLKLFVLIIVLSCSQSKKETKKTTITKSGMNITNSYTYNNLDSVFLIKLKKWKEYSDLAEFLNQYEKTTPREALNNALELKNLTKKAKDSNIIKTLKTPAFNARINVFENEVLRLADMTYIPAISSQQVNKQIENIFSSFNSLNSKIIAIYKKDKFNNSVKIDEVFKKIR
;
A
#
# COMPACT_ATOMS: atom_id res chain seq x y z
N MET A 1 -85.20 12.44 34.09
CA MET A 1 -84.26 13.56 34.30
C MET A 1 -82.84 13.02 34.09
N ILE A 2 -82.22 13.33 32.96
CA ILE A 2 -80.88 12.87 32.58
C ILE A 2 -79.85 13.66 33.40
N ASN A 3 -78.87 12.98 34.01
CA ASN A 3 -77.67 13.67 34.49
C ASN A 3 -76.42 12.84 34.21
N LEU A 4 -75.72 13.26 33.14
CA LEU A 4 -74.37 12.84 32.78
C LEU A 4 -73.40 13.26 33.89
N LYS A 5 -72.67 12.31 34.49
CA LYS A 5 -71.32 12.60 34.98
C LYS A 5 -70.44 11.33 35.05
N LYS A 6 -69.63 11.20 33.99
CA LYS A 6 -68.20 10.81 33.99
C LYS A 6 -67.85 9.31 34.02
N LEU A 7 -67.85 8.77 32.80
CA LEU A 7 -66.95 7.77 32.20
C LEU A 7 -65.66 7.46 33.01
N PRO A 8 -65.38 6.20 33.38
CA PRO A 8 -64.12 5.78 34.03
C PRO A 8 -62.92 5.71 33.07
N ALA A 9 -63.10 6.05 31.78
CA ALA A 9 -62.07 5.92 30.75
C ALA A 9 -60.95 6.99 30.82
N LEU A 10 -61.14 8.10 31.55
CA LEU A 10 -60.18 9.22 31.61
C LEU A 10 -59.18 9.15 32.78
N ARG A 11 -59.34 8.19 33.70
CA ARG A 11 -58.36 7.94 34.78
C ARG A 11 -57.23 6.98 34.36
N PHE A 12 -57.53 6.03 33.48
CA PHE A 12 -56.53 5.10 32.95
C PHE A 12 -55.64 5.72 31.87
N LEU A 13 -56.11 6.77 31.17
CA LEU A 13 -55.30 7.49 30.17
C LEU A 13 -54.19 8.34 30.81
N LYS A 14 -54.38 8.84 32.05
CA LYS A 14 -53.34 9.60 32.77
C LYS A 14 -52.27 8.72 33.43
N LEU A 15 -52.55 7.43 33.63
CA LEU A 15 -51.57 6.49 34.21
C LEU A 15 -50.58 5.96 33.16
N PHE A 16 -50.96 5.95 31.88
CA PHE A 16 -50.11 5.45 30.78
C PHE A 16 -49.07 6.47 30.29
N VAL A 17 -49.25 7.76 30.58
CA VAL A 17 -48.34 8.85 30.13
C VAL A 17 -47.13 9.04 31.06
N LEU A 18 -47.11 8.42 32.25
CA LEU A 18 -46.04 8.61 33.24
C LEU A 18 -44.84 7.64 33.08
N ILE A 19 -44.90 6.68 32.15
CA ILE A 19 -43.86 5.63 32.00
C ILE A 19 -42.83 5.96 30.90
N ILE A 20 -43.04 7.02 30.10
CA ILE A 20 -42.17 7.33 28.94
C ILE A 20 -40.96 8.23 29.30
N VAL A 21 -40.83 8.68 30.56
CA VAL A 21 -39.74 9.58 30.99
C VAL A 21 -38.65 8.92 31.84
N LEU A 22 -38.67 7.59 32.00
CA LEU A 22 -37.59 6.85 32.66
C LEU A 22 -36.46 6.51 31.68
N SER A 23 -35.65 7.53 31.45
CA SER A 23 -34.19 7.43 31.39
C SER A 23 -33.60 6.61 30.26
N CYS A 24 -33.40 7.30 29.13
CA CYS A 24 -32.16 7.14 28.37
C CYS A 24 -31.01 7.43 29.35
N SER A 25 -30.44 6.38 29.94
CA SER A 25 -29.15 6.50 30.58
C SER A 25 -28.16 6.82 29.47
N GLN A 26 -27.97 8.10 29.19
CA GLN A 26 -26.69 8.57 28.70
C GLN A 26 -25.70 8.21 29.80
N SER A 27 -25.18 6.98 29.76
CA SER A 27 -23.79 6.81 30.11
C SER A 27 -23.09 7.77 29.17
N LYS A 28 -22.74 8.96 29.69
CA LYS A 28 -21.49 9.56 29.29
C LYS A 28 -20.50 8.45 29.56
N LYS A 29 -20.22 7.64 28.53
CA LYS A 29 -18.92 7.01 28.45
C LYS A 29 -18.05 8.23 28.59
N GLU A 30 -17.45 8.38 29.77
CA GLU A 30 -16.23 9.14 29.85
C GLU A 30 -15.48 8.68 28.62
N THR A 31 -15.27 9.60 27.68
CA THR A 31 -14.15 9.46 26.78
C THR A 31 -13.01 9.37 27.78
N LYS A 32 -12.68 8.14 28.19
CA LYS A 32 -11.35 7.77 28.63
C LYS A 32 -10.56 8.48 27.57
N LYS A 33 -9.90 9.58 27.96
CA LYS A 33 -8.81 10.11 27.17
C LYS A 33 -7.95 8.88 27.05
N THR A 34 -8.10 8.15 25.93
CA THR A 34 -7.21 7.07 25.59
C THR A 34 -5.91 7.80 25.69
N THR A 35 -5.15 7.45 26.73
CA THR A 35 -3.80 7.93 26.92
C THR A 35 -3.24 7.96 25.52
N ILE A 36 -2.88 9.14 25.01
CA ILE A 36 -2.30 9.27 23.69
C ILE A 36 -0.97 8.52 23.83
N THR A 37 -1.02 7.20 23.71
CA THR A 37 0.10 6.36 23.35
C THR A 37 0.60 7.05 22.11
N LYS A 38 1.81 7.63 22.18
CA LYS A 38 2.48 8.23 21.02
C LYS A 38 2.16 7.34 19.83
N SER A 39 1.35 7.86 18.91
CA SER A 39 0.83 7.06 17.81
C SER A 39 2.02 6.47 17.07
N GLY A 40 2.07 5.15 16.92
CA GLY A 40 3.15 4.47 16.18
C GLY A 40 3.31 5.01 14.75
N MET A 41 2.35 5.79 14.27
CA MET A 41 2.35 6.50 12.99
C MET A 41 3.53 7.45 12.81
N ASN A 42 4.14 7.93 13.90
CA ASN A 42 5.28 8.86 13.85
C ASN A 42 6.61 8.19 14.24
N ILE A 43 6.62 6.87 14.45
CA ILE A 43 7.84 6.13 14.76
C ILE A 43 8.51 5.75 13.44
N THR A 44 9.74 6.20 13.26
CA THR A 44 10.55 5.85 12.09
C THR A 44 10.88 4.37 12.11
N ASN A 45 10.66 3.69 10.99
CA ASN A 45 11.10 2.32 10.74
C ASN A 45 12.10 2.34 9.60
N SER A 46 12.96 1.33 9.56
CA SER A 46 13.92 1.16 8.48
C SER A 46 13.62 -0.10 7.69
N TYR A 47 13.72 0.01 6.37
CA TYR A 47 13.49 -1.04 5.41
C TYR A 47 14.68 -1.09 4.47
N THR A 48 15.11 -2.30 4.13
CA THR A 48 16.23 -2.51 3.23
C THR A 48 15.77 -3.24 1.99
N TYR A 49 16.42 -2.91 0.87
CA TYR A 49 16.22 -3.62 -0.38
C TYR A 49 17.55 -3.81 -1.10
N ASN A 50 17.60 -4.83 -1.93
CA ASN A 50 18.78 -5.13 -2.72
C ASN A 50 18.90 -4.08 -3.82
N ASN A 51 19.82 -3.15 -3.60
CA ASN A 51 20.24 -2.22 -4.62
C ASN A 51 20.72 -3.00 -5.86
N LEU A 52 20.26 -2.56 -7.03
CA LEU A 52 20.75 -3.11 -8.28
C LEU A 52 22.24 -2.80 -8.41
N ASP A 53 23.03 -3.82 -8.74
CA ASP A 53 24.45 -3.62 -9.06
C ASP A 53 24.58 -2.60 -10.21
N SER A 54 25.55 -1.70 -10.06
CA SER A 54 26.01 -0.68 -11.01
C SER A 54 25.97 -1.11 -12.48
N VAL A 55 26.34 -2.37 -12.78
CA VAL A 55 26.35 -2.93 -14.13
C VAL A 55 24.94 -3.00 -14.74
N PHE A 56 23.92 -3.29 -13.92
CA PHE A 56 22.52 -3.31 -14.36
C PHE A 56 21.91 -1.92 -14.38
N LEU A 57 22.34 -1.02 -13.48
CA LEU A 57 21.94 0.39 -13.52
C LEU A 57 22.33 1.05 -14.85
N ILE A 58 23.49 0.72 -15.43
CA ILE A 58 23.90 1.20 -16.76
C ILE A 58 22.90 0.78 -17.85
N LYS A 59 22.41 -0.46 -17.80
CA LYS A 59 21.43 -0.98 -18.77
C LYS A 59 20.04 -0.35 -18.59
N LEU A 60 19.75 0.12 -17.39
CA LEU A 60 18.51 0.81 -17.03
C LEU A 60 18.58 2.33 -17.21
N LYS A 61 19.74 2.91 -17.60
CA LYS A 61 19.89 4.36 -17.83
C LYS A 61 18.87 4.95 -18.79
N LYS A 62 18.32 4.15 -19.72
CA LYS A 62 17.30 4.59 -20.67
C LYS A 62 15.87 4.52 -20.11
N TRP A 63 15.68 3.91 -18.95
CA TRP A 63 14.38 3.73 -18.31
C TRP A 63 14.22 4.73 -17.16
N LYS A 64 13.95 5.98 -17.53
CA LYS A 64 13.84 7.10 -16.59
C LYS A 64 12.77 6.84 -15.53
N GLU A 65 11.63 6.31 -15.93
CA GLU A 65 10.48 6.08 -15.04
C GLU A 65 10.81 5.05 -13.94
N TYR A 66 11.62 4.04 -14.24
CA TYR A 66 12.13 3.13 -13.21
C TYR A 66 13.13 3.82 -12.27
N SER A 67 14.00 4.67 -12.81
CA SER A 67 14.94 5.45 -12.00
C SER A 67 14.21 6.38 -11.03
N ASP A 68 13.21 7.13 -11.53
CA ASP A 68 12.39 8.03 -10.73
C ASP A 68 11.65 7.26 -9.61
N LEU A 69 11.10 6.08 -9.94
CA LEU A 69 10.46 5.20 -8.97
C LEU A 69 11.45 4.69 -7.91
N ALA A 70 12.62 4.21 -8.32
CA ALA A 70 13.63 3.69 -7.40
C ALA A 70 14.17 4.77 -6.46
N GLU A 71 14.41 5.97 -6.98
CA GLU A 71 14.82 7.13 -6.19
C GLU A 71 13.75 7.55 -5.19
N PHE A 72 12.47 7.53 -5.59
CA PHE A 72 11.37 7.82 -4.69
C PHE A 72 11.25 6.78 -3.56
N LEU A 73 11.46 5.50 -3.86
CA LEU A 73 11.46 4.42 -2.86
C LEU A 73 12.59 4.53 -1.85
N ASN A 74 13.71 5.19 -2.17
CA ASN A 74 14.77 5.44 -1.18
C ASN A 74 14.26 6.27 0.02
N GLN A 75 13.28 7.13 -0.20
CA GLN A 75 12.66 7.91 0.88
C GLN A 75 11.88 7.02 1.86
N TYR A 76 11.50 5.81 1.42
CA TYR A 76 10.79 4.83 2.24
C TYR A 76 11.76 3.92 3.03
N GLU A 77 13.06 3.90 2.74
CA GLU A 77 14.04 3.08 3.49
C GLU A 77 14.13 3.49 4.96
N LYS A 78 13.83 4.75 5.26
CA LYS A 78 13.76 5.28 6.62
C LYS A 78 12.61 6.27 6.70
N THR A 79 11.43 5.76 7.02
CA THR A 79 10.18 6.55 7.00
C THR A 79 9.29 6.21 8.19
N THR A 80 8.37 7.12 8.50
CA THR A 80 7.25 6.86 9.40
C THR A 80 6.03 6.35 8.63
N PRO A 81 5.13 5.57 9.26
CA PRO A 81 3.86 5.20 8.63
C PRO A 81 3.07 6.40 8.09
N ARG A 82 3.11 7.54 8.80
CA ARG A 82 2.44 8.78 8.39
C ARG A 82 3.02 9.32 7.09
N GLU A 83 4.34 9.44 7.00
CA GLU A 83 5.01 9.90 5.78
C GLU A 83 4.75 8.97 4.60
N ALA A 84 4.82 7.65 4.83
CA ALA A 84 4.51 6.66 3.81
C ALA A 84 3.08 6.81 3.26
N LEU A 85 2.08 7.02 4.14
CA LEU A 85 0.71 7.26 3.69
C LEU A 85 0.55 8.60 2.96
N ASN A 86 1.19 9.66 3.44
CA ASN A 86 1.16 10.98 2.78
C ASN A 86 1.74 10.93 1.36
N ASN A 87 2.73 10.05 1.13
CA ASN A 87 3.41 9.90 -0.15
C ASN A 87 2.85 8.74 -1.01
N ALA A 88 1.83 8.01 -0.54
CA ALA A 88 1.36 6.79 -1.19
C ALA A 88 0.76 7.03 -2.59
N LEU A 89 0.06 8.15 -2.78
CA LEU A 89 -0.53 8.51 -4.07
C LEU A 89 0.54 8.86 -5.12
N GLU A 90 1.64 9.50 -4.70
CA GLU A 90 2.76 9.78 -5.60
C GLU A 90 3.50 8.49 -5.97
N LEU A 91 3.74 7.60 -5.00
CA LEU A 91 4.31 6.28 -5.26
C LEU A 91 3.48 5.49 -6.27
N LYS A 92 2.15 5.52 -6.13
CA LYS A 92 1.20 4.92 -7.10
C LYS A 92 1.38 5.48 -8.50
N ASN A 93 1.47 6.80 -8.65
CA ASN A 93 1.63 7.45 -9.94
C ASN A 93 2.95 7.08 -10.61
N LEU A 94 4.05 7.11 -9.86
CA LEU A 94 5.38 6.73 -10.35
C LEU A 94 5.43 5.26 -10.75
N THR A 95 4.83 4.39 -9.94
CA THR A 95 4.75 2.95 -10.22
C THR A 95 4.00 2.67 -11.52
N LYS A 96 2.87 3.34 -11.73
CA LYS A 96 2.11 3.24 -12.97
C LYS A 96 2.91 3.71 -14.19
N LYS A 97 3.59 4.86 -14.09
CA LYS A 97 4.47 5.36 -15.16
C LYS A 97 5.58 4.36 -15.49
N ALA A 98 6.24 3.80 -14.47
CA ALA A 98 7.29 2.80 -14.66
C ALA A 98 6.75 1.54 -15.35
N LYS A 99 5.60 1.02 -14.93
CA LYS A 99 4.97 -0.15 -15.56
C LYS A 99 4.57 0.11 -17.01
N ASP A 100 3.93 1.24 -17.26
CA ASP A 100 3.36 1.57 -18.58
C ASP A 100 4.44 2.04 -19.57
N SER A 101 5.62 2.43 -19.08
CA SER A 101 6.76 2.80 -19.93
C SER A 101 7.27 1.60 -20.73
N ASN A 102 6.93 1.58 -22.02
CA ASN A 102 7.12 0.44 -22.91
C ASN A 102 8.57 0.30 -23.44
N ILE A 103 9.58 0.70 -22.66
CA ILE A 103 10.90 1.12 -23.16
C ILE A 103 11.82 -0.07 -23.50
N ILE A 104 11.93 -1.07 -22.63
CA ILE A 104 12.94 -2.14 -22.80
C ILE A 104 12.28 -3.44 -23.24
N LYS A 105 12.34 -3.75 -24.55
CA LYS A 105 11.76 -4.99 -25.13
C LYS A 105 12.28 -6.26 -24.44
N THR A 106 13.58 -6.32 -24.14
CA THR A 106 14.21 -7.48 -23.48
C THR A 106 13.59 -7.82 -22.12
N LEU A 107 13.03 -6.84 -21.42
CA LEU A 107 12.41 -7.07 -20.11
C LEU A 107 10.98 -7.61 -20.20
N LYS A 108 10.26 -7.45 -21.33
CA LYS A 108 8.82 -7.77 -21.49
C LYS A 108 8.51 -9.26 -21.59
N THR A 109 9.09 -10.05 -20.68
CA THR A 109 8.79 -11.46 -20.50
C THR A 109 7.54 -11.61 -19.61
N PRO A 110 6.72 -12.67 -19.78
CA PRO A 110 5.57 -12.91 -18.90
C PRO A 110 5.93 -12.91 -17.41
N ALA A 111 7.08 -13.50 -17.08
CA ALA A 111 7.59 -13.56 -15.71
C ALA A 111 8.02 -12.19 -15.13
N PHE A 112 8.41 -11.23 -15.97
CA PHE A 112 8.66 -9.85 -15.54
C PHE A 112 7.34 -9.10 -15.36
N ASN A 113 6.42 -9.21 -16.33
CA ASN A 113 5.10 -8.59 -16.26
C ASN A 113 4.34 -9.02 -14.99
N ALA A 114 4.42 -10.30 -14.61
CA ALA A 114 3.84 -10.77 -13.37
C ALA A 114 4.41 -10.06 -12.13
N ARG A 115 5.74 -9.86 -12.07
CA ARG A 115 6.40 -9.23 -10.91
C ARG A 115 6.11 -7.74 -10.80
N ILE A 116 6.10 -7.02 -11.91
CA ILE A 116 5.77 -5.59 -11.88
C ILE A 116 4.30 -5.36 -11.53
N ASN A 117 3.40 -6.27 -11.95
CA ASN A 117 1.99 -6.23 -11.53
C ASN A 117 1.82 -6.53 -10.03
N VAL A 118 2.55 -7.51 -9.49
CA VAL A 118 2.54 -7.78 -8.05
C VAL A 118 3.03 -6.57 -7.27
N PHE A 119 4.14 -5.96 -7.70
CA PHE A 119 4.65 -4.73 -7.09
C PHE A 119 3.63 -3.58 -7.15
N GLU A 120 3.01 -3.34 -8.31
CA GLU A 120 1.95 -2.33 -8.46
C GLU A 120 0.77 -2.60 -7.51
N ASN A 121 0.34 -3.85 -7.35
CA ASN A 121 -0.75 -4.19 -6.44
C ASN A 121 -0.42 -3.85 -4.97
N GLU A 122 0.82 -4.09 -4.52
CA GLU A 122 1.24 -3.70 -3.17
C GLU A 122 1.26 -2.17 -2.99
N VAL A 123 1.63 -1.42 -4.03
CA VAL A 123 1.59 0.04 -4.01
C VAL A 123 0.14 0.55 -4.01
N LEU A 124 -0.75 -0.03 -4.83
CA LEU A 124 -2.17 0.30 -4.85
C LEU A 124 -2.81 0.06 -3.48
N ARG A 125 -2.46 -1.05 -2.83
CA ARG A 125 -2.94 -1.34 -1.47
C ARG A 125 -2.51 -0.29 -0.45
N LEU A 126 -1.27 0.22 -0.52
CA LEU A 126 -0.85 1.33 0.34
C LEU A 126 -1.64 2.61 0.06
N ALA A 127 -1.89 2.92 -1.22
CA ALA A 127 -2.73 4.05 -1.60
C ALA A 127 -4.16 3.90 -1.07
N ASP A 128 -4.74 2.69 -1.14
CA ASP A 128 -6.09 2.43 -0.61
C ASP A 128 -6.14 2.62 0.93
N MET A 129 -5.05 2.32 1.63
CA MET A 129 -4.95 2.54 3.08
C MET A 129 -5.05 4.01 3.49
N THR A 130 -4.80 4.97 2.57
CA THR A 130 -4.99 6.40 2.84
C THR A 130 -6.44 6.78 3.09
N TYR A 131 -7.40 5.96 2.63
CA TYR A 131 -8.83 6.18 2.78
C TYR A 131 -9.43 5.40 3.97
N ILE A 132 -8.65 4.55 4.64
CA ILE A 132 -9.15 3.74 5.75
C ILE A 132 -9.14 4.57 7.05
N PRO A 133 -10.31 4.84 7.67
CA PRO A 133 -10.33 5.53 8.94
C PRO A 133 -9.70 4.66 10.04
N ALA A 134 -8.88 5.28 10.89
CA ALA A 134 -8.22 4.63 12.03
C ALA A 134 -7.29 3.44 11.67
N ILE A 135 -6.59 3.50 10.53
CA ILE A 135 -5.56 2.51 10.18
C ILE A 135 -4.42 2.46 11.22
N SER A 136 -3.94 1.26 11.54
CA SER A 136 -2.85 1.09 12.51
C SER A 136 -1.47 1.23 11.86
N SER A 137 -0.49 1.71 12.63
CA SER A 137 0.91 1.79 12.18
C SER A 137 1.49 0.43 11.82
N GLN A 138 1.07 -0.64 12.50
CA GLN A 138 1.51 -2.01 12.23
C GLN A 138 1.06 -2.47 10.84
N GLN A 139 -0.19 -2.18 10.47
CA GLN A 139 -0.71 -2.51 9.14
C GLN A 139 0.06 -1.76 8.05
N VAL A 140 0.31 -0.46 8.25
CA VAL A 140 1.06 0.37 7.30
C VAL A 140 2.49 -0.13 7.14
N ASN A 141 3.19 -0.39 8.25
CA ASN A 141 4.53 -0.97 8.21
C ASN A 141 4.57 -2.30 7.46
N LYS A 142 3.59 -3.17 7.73
CA LYS A 142 3.50 -4.45 7.02
C LYS A 142 3.34 -4.27 5.51
N GLN A 143 2.57 -3.26 5.11
CA GLN A 143 2.40 -2.94 3.70
C GLN A 143 3.69 -2.41 3.06
N ILE A 144 4.46 -1.59 3.78
CA ILE A 144 5.77 -1.11 3.32
C ILE A 144 6.75 -2.28 3.15
N GLU A 145 6.78 -3.25 4.06
CA GLU A 145 7.58 -4.48 3.91
C GLU A 145 7.22 -5.24 2.63
N ASN A 146 5.93 -5.38 2.31
CA ASN A 146 5.46 -6.06 1.12
C ASN A 146 5.88 -5.31 -0.17
N ILE A 147 5.83 -3.97 -0.15
CA ILE A 147 6.33 -3.13 -1.25
C ILE A 147 7.82 -3.39 -1.49
N PHE A 148 8.66 -3.37 -0.46
CA PHE A 148 10.09 -3.62 -0.63
C PHE A 148 10.38 -5.07 -1.05
N SER A 149 9.65 -6.05 -0.52
CA SER A 149 9.77 -7.46 -0.92
C SER A 149 9.44 -7.66 -2.41
N SER A 150 8.33 -7.08 -2.87
CA SER A 150 7.92 -7.17 -4.28
C SER A 150 8.85 -6.38 -5.21
N PHE A 151 9.36 -5.22 -4.79
CA PHE A 151 10.37 -4.46 -5.52
C PHE A 151 11.68 -5.24 -5.67
N ASN A 152 12.13 -5.91 -4.60
CA ASN A 152 13.29 -6.81 -4.64
C ASN A 152 13.12 -7.97 -5.62
N SER A 153 11.92 -8.56 -5.65
CA SER A 153 11.59 -9.62 -6.62
C SER A 153 11.65 -9.11 -8.06
N LEU A 154 11.11 -7.91 -8.31
CA LEU A 154 11.19 -7.23 -9.61
C LEU A 154 12.66 -7.00 -10.03
N ASN A 155 13.46 -6.42 -9.14
CA ASN A 155 14.88 -6.13 -9.37
C ASN A 155 15.68 -7.40 -9.67
N SER A 156 15.46 -8.45 -8.88
CA SER A 156 16.09 -9.77 -9.08
C SER A 156 15.75 -10.35 -10.46
N LYS A 157 14.52 -10.13 -10.94
CA LYS A 157 14.14 -10.60 -12.27
C LYS A 157 14.77 -9.81 -13.39
N ILE A 158 14.87 -8.49 -13.25
CA ILE A 158 15.60 -7.63 -14.18
C ILE A 158 17.05 -8.13 -14.32
N ILE A 159 17.72 -8.36 -13.19
CA ILE A 159 19.08 -8.94 -13.14
C ILE A 159 19.14 -10.27 -13.89
N ALA A 160 18.23 -11.20 -13.57
CA ALA A 160 18.23 -12.53 -14.18
C ALA A 160 18.03 -12.49 -15.70
N ILE A 161 17.17 -11.61 -16.20
CA ILE A 161 16.95 -11.42 -17.64
C ILE A 161 18.24 -10.95 -18.31
N TYR A 162 18.91 -9.94 -17.75
CA TYR A 162 20.15 -9.41 -18.33
C TYR A 162 21.34 -10.37 -18.22
N LYS A 163 21.40 -11.18 -17.16
CA LYS A 163 22.40 -12.26 -17.04
C LYS A 163 22.19 -13.30 -18.13
N LYS A 164 20.93 -13.72 -18.36
CA LYS A 164 20.57 -14.64 -19.45
C LYS A 164 20.92 -14.06 -20.82
N ASP A 165 20.60 -12.79 -21.06
CA ASP A 165 20.94 -12.11 -22.31
C ASP A 165 22.46 -12.07 -22.56
N LYS A 166 23.24 -11.71 -21.54
CA LYS A 166 24.72 -11.72 -21.62
C LYS A 166 25.26 -13.11 -21.94
N PHE A 167 24.77 -14.15 -21.25
CA PHE A 167 25.18 -15.53 -21.47
C PHE A 167 24.85 -16.02 -22.89
N ASN A 168 23.64 -15.74 -23.38
CA ASN A 168 23.24 -16.13 -24.73
C ASN A 168 24.11 -15.45 -25.80
N ASN A 169 24.53 -14.21 -25.56
CA ASN A 169 25.41 -13.50 -26.49
C ASN A 169 26.84 -14.04 -26.48
N SER A 170 27.38 -14.48 -25.33
CA SER A 170 28.69 -15.13 -25.29
C SER A 170 28.70 -16.49 -26.00
N VAL A 171 27.66 -17.31 -25.80
CA VAL A 171 27.57 -18.63 -26.47
C VAL A 171 27.51 -18.49 -27.99
N LYS A 172 26.74 -17.52 -28.51
CA LYS A 172 26.68 -17.24 -29.96
C LYS A 172 28.03 -16.87 -30.55
N ILE A 173 28.83 -16.09 -29.82
CA ILE A 173 30.18 -15.71 -30.24
C ILE A 173 31.07 -16.96 -30.33
N ASP A 174 30.99 -17.85 -29.34
CA ASP A 174 31.77 -19.09 -29.32
C ASP A 174 31.38 -20.04 -30.48
N GLU A 175 30.08 -20.15 -30.79
CA GLU A 175 29.58 -20.93 -31.94
C GLU A 175 30.11 -20.39 -33.28
N VAL A 176 30.15 -19.07 -33.44
CA VAL A 176 30.73 -18.42 -34.63
C VAL A 176 32.21 -18.74 -34.76
N PHE A 177 32.99 -18.63 -33.68
CA PHE A 177 34.41 -18.95 -33.70
C PHE A 177 34.69 -20.42 -33.97
N LYS A 178 33.84 -21.34 -33.49
CA LYS A 178 33.95 -22.77 -33.77
C LYS A 178 33.68 -23.11 -35.24
N LYS A 179 32.90 -22.30 -35.96
CA LYS A 179 32.56 -22.52 -37.38
C LYS A 179 33.61 -21.99 -38.36
N ILE A 180 34.46 -21.06 -37.92
CA ILE A 180 35.52 -20.43 -38.74
C ILE A 180 36.87 -21.16 -38.59
N ARG A 181 36.96 -22.09 -37.64
CA ARG A 181 38.13 -22.96 -37.40
C ARG A 181 37.93 -24.33 -38.02
#